data_AF-A0A2S2P2S0-F1
#
_entry.id   AF-A0A2S2P2S0-F1
#
_cell.length_a   1.000
_cell.length_b   1.000
_cell.length_c   1.000
_cell.angle_alpha   90.00
_cell.angle_beta   90.00
_cell.angle_gamma   90.00
#
_symmetry.space_group_name_H-M   'P 1'
#
loop_
_entity.id
_entity.type
_entity.pdbx_description
1 polymer ?
#
loop_
_entity_poly.entity_id
_entity_poly.type
_entity_poly.pdbx_seq_one_letter_code
_entity_poly.pdbx_strand_id
1 'polypeptide(L)'
;QIQWLNNSCDPWNLVQKYWEITRIKRLKDVLSLNSKGATQPSDYMKSFPALKNPSGYILLIEDFNSIYPEKKENLFENFPVYKDKILQLGQKISNTLKDPSLKCIIKDYLDLAIEPG
;
A
#
# COMPACT_ATOMS: atom_id res chain seq x y z
N GLN A 1 26.29 4.85 -4.74
CA GLN A 1 24.88 5.24 -5.02
C GLN A 1 24.00 5.06 -3.78
N ILE A 2 23.90 3.87 -3.17
CA ILE A 2 23.08 3.69 -1.94
C ILE A 2 23.53 4.60 -0.79
N GLN A 3 24.84 4.67 -0.50
CA GLN A 3 25.36 5.59 0.51
C GLN A 3 24.99 7.05 0.22
N TRP A 4 24.90 7.44 -1.06
CA TRP A 4 24.48 8.79 -1.43
C TRP A 4 22.98 8.99 -1.13
N LEU A 5 22.14 8.03 -1.54
CA LEU A 5 20.69 8.04 -1.24
C LEU A 5 20.38 8.06 0.26
N ASN A 6 21.26 7.52 1.10
CA ASN A 6 21.09 7.55 2.54
C ASN A 6 21.38 8.93 3.18
N ASN A 7 22.13 9.77 2.48
CA ASN A 7 22.63 11.04 3.00
C ASN A 7 22.10 12.26 2.22
N SER A 8 21.44 12.06 1.09
CA SER A 8 21.03 13.14 0.17
C SER A 8 19.62 12.90 -0.35
N CYS A 9 18.86 13.98 -0.52
CA CYS A 9 17.51 13.96 -1.10
C CYS A 9 17.32 14.98 -2.25
N ASP A 10 18.40 15.63 -2.68
CA ASP A 10 18.44 16.63 -3.74
C ASP A 10 19.81 16.56 -4.45
N PRO A 11 19.91 16.84 -5.76
CA PRO A 11 18.83 17.16 -6.70
C PRO A 11 17.98 15.94 -7.07
N TRP A 12 16.67 16.18 -7.28
CA TRP A 12 15.67 15.11 -7.47
C TRP A 12 15.97 14.17 -8.65
N ASN A 13 16.52 14.70 -9.74
CA ASN A 13 16.93 13.90 -10.89
C ASN A 13 17.98 12.83 -10.53
N LEU A 14 18.92 13.15 -9.62
CA LEU A 14 19.91 12.19 -9.12
C LEU A 14 19.29 11.18 -8.17
N VAL A 15 18.34 11.62 -7.33
CA VAL A 15 17.56 10.72 -6.47
C VAL A 15 16.89 9.66 -7.32
N GLN A 16 16.08 10.03 -8.31
CA GLN A 16 15.36 9.08 -9.18
C GLN A 16 16.33 8.13 -9.91
N LYS A 17 17.39 8.68 -10.52
CA LYS A 17 18.41 7.90 -11.23
C LYS A 17 19.06 6.85 -10.32
N TYR A 18 19.52 7.27 -9.13
CA TYR A 18 20.15 6.33 -8.20
C TYR A 18 19.14 5.38 -7.57
N TRP A 19 17.89 5.81 -7.38
CA TRP A 19 16.82 4.98 -6.86
C TRP A 19 16.55 3.79 -7.78
N GLU A 20 16.43 4.06 -9.09
CA GLU A 20 16.25 3.04 -10.13
C GLU A 20 17.42 2.05 -10.18
N ILE A 21 18.66 2.55 -10.31
CA ILE A 21 19.86 1.69 -10.43
C ILE A 21 20.06 0.81 -9.19
N THR A 22 19.67 1.31 -8.01
CA THR A 22 19.86 0.58 -6.75
C THR A 22 18.66 -0.30 -6.37
N ARG A 23 17.57 -0.29 -7.14
CA ARG A 23 16.30 -0.98 -6.84
C ARG A 23 16.47 -2.41 -6.39
N ILE A 24 17.09 -3.25 -7.23
CA ILE A 24 17.25 -4.69 -6.93
C ILE A 24 17.98 -4.89 -5.61
N LYS A 25 19.03 -4.11 -5.35
CA LYS A 25 19.84 -4.22 -4.12
C LYS A 25 19.07 -3.75 -2.89
N ARG A 26 18.37 -2.60 -2.97
CA ARG A 26 17.56 -2.08 -1.85
C ARG A 26 16.42 -3.02 -1.48
N LEU A 27 15.74 -3.57 -2.49
CA LEU A 27 14.54 -4.37 -2.29
C LEU A 27 14.83 -5.83 -1.96
N LYS A 28 16.04 -6.33 -2.23
CA LYS A 28 16.45 -7.68 -1.84
C LYS A 28 16.25 -7.94 -0.35
N ASP A 29 16.65 -7.00 0.48
CA ASP A 29 16.55 -7.14 1.94
C ASP A 29 15.10 -6.95 2.41
N VAL A 30 14.39 -5.97 1.83
CA VAL A 30 12.97 -5.66 2.14
C VAL A 30 12.04 -6.83 1.80
N LEU A 31 12.25 -7.48 0.66
CA LEU A 31 11.40 -8.56 0.16
C LEU A 31 11.87 -9.96 0.61
N SER A 32 12.94 -10.04 1.41
CA SER A 32 13.45 -11.32 1.91
C SER A 32 12.50 -11.89 2.98
N LEU A 33 11.60 -12.79 2.55
CA LEU A 33 10.57 -13.44 3.37
C LEU A 33 11.10 -14.22 4.61
N ASN A 34 12.41 -14.44 4.70
CA ASN A 34 13.04 -15.29 5.72
C ASN A 34 13.92 -14.51 6.71
N SER A 35 14.01 -13.19 6.63
CA SER A 35 14.75 -12.42 7.63
C SER A 35 13.87 -12.22 8.86
N LYS A 36 14.27 -12.81 10.01
CA LYS A 36 13.70 -12.51 11.35
C LYS A 36 13.85 -11.03 11.77
N GLY A 37 14.30 -10.16 10.86
CA GLY A 37 14.49 -8.73 10.98
C GLY A 37 14.09 -8.01 9.70
N ALA A 38 12.94 -8.37 9.12
CA ALA A 38 12.32 -7.60 8.04
C ALA A 38 12.36 -6.11 8.42
N THR A 39 12.98 -5.30 7.57
CA THR A 39 13.12 -3.87 7.84
C THR A 39 11.73 -3.28 7.96
N GLN A 40 11.39 -2.79 9.16
CA GLN A 40 10.12 -2.12 9.39
C GLN A 40 10.00 -0.96 8.38
N PRO A 41 8.81 -0.67 7.84
CA PRO A 41 8.64 0.42 6.89
C PRO A 41 9.22 1.75 7.39
N SER A 42 9.11 2.00 8.70
CA SER A 42 9.66 3.18 9.36
C SER A 42 11.19 3.25 9.30
N ASP A 43 11.90 2.14 9.49
CA ASP A 43 13.36 2.09 9.44
C ASP A 43 13.88 2.23 8.01
N TYR A 44 13.13 1.69 7.05
CA TYR A 44 13.39 1.91 5.63
C TYR A 44 13.24 3.40 5.27
N MET A 45 12.16 4.06 5.70
CA MET A 45 11.95 5.50 5.49
C MET A 45 12.97 6.38 6.21
N LYS A 46 13.47 5.96 7.39
CA LYS A 46 14.57 6.67 8.07
C LYS A 46 15.87 6.58 7.28
N SER A 47 16.12 5.44 6.63
CA SER A 47 17.36 5.17 5.89
C SER A 47 17.50 6.01 4.62
N PHE A 48 16.39 6.48 4.05
CA PHE A 48 16.38 7.25 2.80
C PHE A 48 15.66 8.59 2.98
N PRO A 49 16.40 9.71 3.16
CA PRO A 49 15.82 11.04 3.40
C PRO A 49 14.81 11.47 2.33
N ALA A 50 15.01 11.08 1.07
CA ALA A 50 14.10 11.40 -0.03
C ALA A 50 12.65 10.93 0.19
N LEU A 51 12.44 9.87 0.98
CA LEU A 51 11.11 9.34 1.29
C LEU A 51 10.33 10.23 2.27
N LYS A 52 10.99 11.18 2.93
CA LYS A 52 10.34 12.14 3.84
C LYS A 52 9.82 13.39 3.11
N ASN A 53 10.22 13.57 1.85
CA ASN A 53 9.75 14.69 1.04
C ASN A 53 8.30 14.44 0.58
N PRO A 54 7.52 15.49 0.28
CA PRO A 54 6.16 15.36 -0.25
C PRO A 54 6.07 14.49 -1.51
N SER A 55 7.12 14.50 -2.35
CA SER A 55 7.21 13.68 -3.57
C SER A 55 7.90 12.33 -3.36
N GLY A 56 8.33 12.02 -2.13
CA GLY A 56 9.07 10.79 -1.80
C GLY A 56 8.30 9.51 -2.10
N TYR A 57 6.97 9.54 -1.97
CA TYR A 57 6.12 8.39 -2.26
C TYR A 57 6.20 7.94 -3.73
N ILE A 58 6.56 8.83 -4.67
CA ILE A 58 6.70 8.50 -6.10
C ILE A 58 7.77 7.41 -6.29
N LEU A 59 8.85 7.47 -5.51
CA LEU A 59 9.93 6.47 -5.56
C LEU A 59 9.45 5.07 -5.16
N LEU A 60 8.49 4.98 -4.23
CA LEU A 60 7.88 3.71 -3.83
C LEU A 60 6.92 3.20 -4.91
N ILE A 61 6.17 4.11 -5.55
CA ILE A 61 5.30 3.77 -6.69
C ILE A 61 6.14 3.26 -7.86
N GLU A 62 7.25 3.91 -8.19
CA GLU A 62 8.18 3.48 -9.25
C GLU A 62 8.73 2.08 -8.98
N ASP A 63 9.13 1.80 -7.74
CA ASP A 63 9.59 0.47 -7.33
C ASP A 63 8.47 -0.58 -7.43
N PHE A 64 7.27 -0.27 -6.92
CA PHE A 64 6.13 -1.17 -6.99
C PHE A 64 5.75 -1.50 -8.44
N ASN A 65 5.64 -0.49 -9.30
CA ASN A 65 5.30 -0.64 -10.71
C ASN A 65 6.38 -1.40 -11.49
N SER A 66 7.64 -1.33 -11.06
CA SER A 66 8.71 -2.11 -11.65
C SER A 66 8.65 -3.59 -11.28
N ILE A 67 8.17 -3.94 -10.08
CA ILE A 67 8.12 -5.34 -9.61
C ILE A 67 6.80 -6.00 -10.02
N TYR A 68 5.72 -5.24 -10.02
CA TYR A 68 4.36 -5.71 -10.27
C TYR A 68 3.68 -4.84 -11.35
N PRO A 69 4.20 -4.83 -12.59
CA PRO A 69 3.71 -3.97 -13.66
C PRO A 69 2.21 -4.17 -13.96
N GLU A 70 1.71 -5.39 -13.78
CA GLU A 70 0.29 -5.75 -13.96
C GLU A 70 -0.61 -5.40 -12.75
N LYS A 71 -0.03 -4.87 -11.67
CA LYS A 71 -0.76 -4.56 -10.43
C LYS A 71 -0.94 -3.07 -10.15
N LYS A 72 -0.37 -2.19 -10.98
CA LYS A 72 -0.29 -0.73 -10.75
C LYS A 72 -1.60 -0.11 -10.26
N GLU A 73 -2.70 -0.34 -10.98
CA GLU A 73 -4.02 0.21 -10.63
C GLU A 73 -4.99 -0.88 -10.18
N ASN A 74 -4.50 -2.10 -9.91
CA ASN A 74 -5.36 -3.27 -9.71
C ASN A 74 -6.30 -3.10 -8.51
N LEU A 75 -5.82 -2.49 -7.41
CA LEU A 75 -6.69 -2.19 -6.28
C LEU A 75 -7.81 -1.23 -6.70
N PHE A 76 -7.49 -0.13 -7.39
CA PHE A 76 -8.48 0.88 -7.80
C PHE A 76 -9.47 0.31 -8.82
N GLU A 77 -8.99 -0.39 -9.84
CA GLU A 77 -9.81 -1.03 -10.87
C GLU A 77 -10.76 -2.08 -10.29
N ASN A 78 -10.29 -2.87 -9.32
CA ASN A 78 -11.07 -3.94 -8.71
C ASN A 78 -11.76 -3.51 -7.40
N PHE A 79 -11.52 -2.29 -6.91
CA PHE A 79 -12.11 -1.80 -5.66
C PHE A 79 -13.63 -1.87 -5.67
N PRO A 80 -14.34 -1.47 -6.75
CA PRO A 80 -15.80 -1.64 -6.82
C PRO A 80 -16.23 -3.09 -6.64
N VAL A 81 -15.53 -4.03 -7.30
CA VAL A 81 -15.82 -5.46 -7.19
C VAL A 81 -15.59 -5.99 -5.77
N TYR A 82 -14.52 -5.55 -5.11
CA TYR A 82 -14.24 -5.93 -3.73
C TYR A 82 -15.24 -5.31 -2.75
N LYS A 83 -15.58 -4.03 -2.93
CA LYS A 83 -16.63 -3.34 -2.18
C LYS A 83 -17.94 -4.12 -2.27
N ASP A 84 -18.38 -4.44 -3.48
CA ASP A 84 -19.64 -5.15 -3.69
C ASP A 84 -19.65 -6.52 -3.03
N LYS A 85 -18.54 -7.27 -3.11
CA LYS A 85 -18.40 -8.56 -2.42
C LYS A 85 -18.48 -8.42 -0.90
N ILE A 86 -17.87 -7.39 -0.32
CA ILE A 86 -17.94 -7.11 1.12
C ILE A 86 -19.38 -6.78 1.53
N LEU A 87 -20.08 -5.94 0.75
CA LEU A 87 -21.47 -5.58 1.02
C LEU A 87 -22.40 -6.78 0.91
N GLN A 88 -22.25 -7.62 -0.13
CA GLN A 88 -23.00 -8.87 -0.29
C GLN A 88 -22.78 -9.82 0.89
N LEU A 89 -21.52 -9.94 1.36
CA LEU A 89 -21.20 -10.74 2.54
C LEU A 89 -21.89 -10.18 3.80
N GLY A 90 -21.86 -8.85 3.99
CA GLY A 90 -22.57 -8.18 5.08
C GLY A 90 -24.07 -8.45 5.06
N GLN A 91 -24.71 -8.35 3.90
CA GLN A 91 -26.14 -8.65 3.72
C GLN A 91 -26.46 -10.10 4.11
N LYS A 92 -25.65 -11.05 3.60
CA LYS A 92 -25.82 -12.48 3.91
C LYS A 92 -25.69 -12.75 5.41
N ILE A 93 -24.67 -12.17 6.05
CA ILE A 93 -24.41 -12.36 7.48
C ILE A 93 -25.51 -11.74 8.33
N SER A 94 -25.97 -10.51 8.03
CA SER A 94 -27.08 -9.84 8.73
C SER A 94 -28.37 -10.69 8.73
N ASN A 95 -28.65 -11.39 7.63
CA ASN A 95 -29.84 -12.25 7.54
C ASN A 95 -29.75 -13.52 8.42
N THR A 96 -28.55 -14.03 8.67
CA THR A 96 -28.32 -15.30 9.40
C THR A 96 -27.89 -15.13 10.87
N LEU A 97 -27.45 -13.93 11.25
CA LEU A 97 -27.02 -13.60 12.61
C LEU A 97 -28.18 -13.70 13.61
N LYS A 98 -27.92 -14.40 14.72
CA LYS A 98 -28.83 -14.47 15.88
C LYS A 98 -28.66 -13.27 16.82
N ASP A 99 -27.45 -12.71 16.88
CA ASP A 99 -27.14 -11.55 17.73
C ASP A 99 -27.82 -10.28 17.18
N PRO A 100 -28.79 -9.70 17.89
CA PRO A 100 -29.55 -8.55 17.39
C PRO A 100 -28.70 -7.27 17.28
N SER A 101 -27.72 -7.09 18.17
CA SER A 101 -26.87 -5.90 18.22
C SER A 101 -25.93 -5.85 17.04
N LEU A 102 -25.21 -6.94 16.76
CA LEU A 102 -24.35 -7.08 15.58
C LEU A 102 -25.15 -6.99 14.28
N LYS A 103 -26.36 -7.55 14.26
CA LYS A 103 -27.26 -7.43 13.11
C LYS A 103 -27.64 -5.97 12.82
N CYS A 104 -27.93 -5.19 13.86
CA CYS A 104 -28.20 -3.75 13.73
C CYS A 104 -26.99 -3.00 13.19
N ILE A 105 -25.81 -3.21 13.79
CA ILE A 105 -24.55 -2.56 13.38
C ILE A 105 -24.25 -2.81 11.90
N ILE A 106 -24.35 -4.08 11.45
CA ILE A 106 -24.10 -4.41 10.04
C ILE A 106 -25.12 -3.74 9.14
N LYS A 107 -26.38 -3.68 9.54
CA LYS A 107 -27.44 -3.04 8.75
C LYS A 107 -27.18 -1.53 8.61
N ASP A 108 -26.80 -0.85 9.69
CA ASP A 108 -26.48 0.58 9.66
C ASP A 108 -25.35 0.87 8.66
N TYR A 109 -24.28 0.05 8.64
CA TYR A 109 -23.20 0.19 7.65
C TYR A 109 -23.63 -0.12 6.22
N LEU A 110 -24.54 -1.07 6.02
CA LEU A 110 -25.08 -1.38 4.69
C LEU A 110 -25.95 -0.23 4.16
N ASP A 111 -26.74 0.39 5.03
CA ASP A 111 -27.61 1.52 4.67
C ASP A 111 -26.77 2.75 4.30
N LEU A 112 -25.69 3.04 5.05
CA LEU A 112 -24.72 4.08 4.71
C LEU A 112 -24.01 3.85 3.36
N ALA A 113 -23.87 2.60 2.93
CA ALA A 113 -23.21 2.27 1.67
C ALA A 113 -24.08 2.54 0.43
N ILE A 114 -25.39 2.77 0.61
CA ILE A 114 -26.39 3.02 -0.45
C ILE A 114 -26.53 4.52 -0.75
N GLU A 115 -26.08 5.41 0.14
CA GLU A 115 -26.18 6.85 -0.10
C GLU A 115 -25.40 7.27 -1.36
N PRO A 116 -26.03 8.01 -2.29
CA PRO A 116 -25.37 8.48 -3.49
C PRO A 116 -24.32 9.52 -3.10
N GLY A 117 -23.05 9.21 -3.36
CA GLY A 117 -21.96 10.17 -3.39
C GLY A 117 -21.91 10.93 -4.71
#